data_AF-A0A168P8B3-F1
#
_entry.id   AF-A0A168P8B3-F1
#
_cell.length_a   1.000
_cell.length_b   1.000
_cell.length_c   1.000
_cell.angle_alpha   90.00
_cell.angle_beta   90.00
_cell.angle_gamma   90.00
#
_symmetry.space_group_name_H-M   'P 1'
#
loop_
_entity.id
_entity.type
_entity.pdbx_description
1 polymer ?
#
loop_
_entity_poly.entity_id
_entity_poly.type
_entity_poly.pdbx_seq_one_letter_code
_entity_poly.pdbx_strand_id
1 'polypeptide(L)'
;MQEPKPKIHVDMIGAFFDPLSRVFIECGPDDQKAMMEASYKLLEYMETVITKESSILYLDGRPTIERNNAYTRRLTRQLTRQQRLEEELAKLETQRNGTHLAKLDYKARKLFRFTEDMKRAFFQAATESAWTIITAHGEAEVEIGKRGGTVLSEDSDMFFYPNSQVVNWPSKHRFYVYRKYSILERLQISNNAFTVLGIISANDYDYNCYFKLGTLVSNEFSFYQIVKRIDSSNPGMSVKGILDAFIAEMNLKTSEAISSDYYSKSYRVFALQEQHLLPYSYDIRLGYLNTASYYLKQLK
;
A
#
# COMPACT_ATOMS: atom_id res chain seq x y z
N MET A 1 -10.05 -32.90 -17.37
CA MET A 1 -9.48 -32.14 -16.23
C MET A 1 -10.03 -30.73 -16.33
N GLN A 2 -10.70 -30.22 -15.29
CA GLN A 2 -11.10 -28.81 -15.26
C GLN A 2 -9.85 -27.94 -15.09
N GLU A 3 -9.74 -26.88 -15.87
CA GLU A 3 -8.70 -25.87 -15.65
C GLU A 3 -8.82 -25.33 -14.22
N PRO A 4 -7.70 -25.16 -13.50
CA PRO A 4 -7.73 -24.61 -12.16
C PRO A 4 -8.34 -23.21 -12.22
N LYS A 5 -9.35 -22.95 -11.39
CA LYS A 5 -9.97 -21.63 -11.29
C LYS A 5 -8.90 -20.59 -10.95
N PRO A 6 -8.90 -19.42 -11.62
CA PRO A 6 -7.94 -18.37 -11.33
C PRO A 6 -8.06 -17.92 -9.87
N LYS A 7 -6.91 -17.81 -9.20
CA LYS A 7 -6.82 -17.37 -7.81
C LYS A 7 -6.93 -15.84 -7.72
N ILE A 8 -7.44 -15.38 -6.59
CA ILE A 8 -7.49 -13.98 -6.19
C ILE A 8 -6.29 -13.72 -5.29
N HIS A 9 -5.46 -12.76 -5.67
CA HIS A 9 -4.31 -12.32 -4.88
C HIS A 9 -4.76 -11.22 -3.93
N VAL A 10 -4.67 -11.49 -2.62
CA VAL A 10 -5.19 -10.62 -1.58
C VAL A 10 -4.03 -9.90 -0.91
N ASP A 11 -3.97 -8.59 -1.08
CA ASP A 11 -3.11 -7.72 -0.27
C ASP A 11 -3.76 -7.60 1.13
N MET A 12 -3.16 -8.25 2.13
CA MET A 12 -3.75 -8.32 3.46
C MET A 12 -3.94 -6.94 4.10
N ILE A 13 -2.95 -6.07 3.95
CA ILE A 13 -3.01 -4.73 4.56
C ILE A 13 -3.94 -3.86 3.73
N GLY A 14 -3.77 -3.84 2.40
CA GLY A 14 -4.61 -3.03 1.52
C GLY A 14 -6.09 -3.42 1.55
N ALA A 15 -6.44 -4.69 1.72
CA ALA A 15 -7.85 -5.13 1.71
C ALA A 15 -8.52 -5.18 3.09
N PHE A 16 -7.75 -5.39 4.16
CA PHE A 16 -8.31 -5.71 5.48
C PHE A 16 -7.74 -4.86 6.63
N PHE A 17 -7.09 -3.71 6.36
CA PHE A 17 -6.52 -2.87 7.43
C PHE A 17 -7.51 -2.53 8.55
N ASP A 18 -8.75 -2.18 8.20
CA ASP A 18 -9.77 -1.82 9.18
C ASP A 18 -10.16 -3.00 10.09
N PRO A 19 -10.62 -4.17 9.57
CA PRO A 19 -10.87 -5.36 10.38
C PRO A 19 -9.66 -5.83 11.18
N LEU A 20 -8.48 -5.84 10.54
CA LEU A 20 -7.22 -6.20 11.16
C LEU A 20 -6.93 -5.28 12.36
N SER A 21 -7.06 -3.97 12.18
CA SER A 21 -6.84 -3.03 13.28
C SER A 21 -7.79 -3.31 14.44
N ARG A 22 -9.08 -3.57 14.19
CA ARG A 22 -10.07 -3.80 15.25
C ARG A 22 -9.73 -4.98 16.14
N VAL A 23 -9.24 -6.09 15.57
CA VAL A 23 -8.97 -7.31 16.35
C VAL A 23 -7.60 -7.30 17.02
N PHE A 24 -6.60 -6.63 16.43
CA PHE A 24 -5.23 -6.59 16.97
C PHE A 24 -4.94 -5.37 17.87
N ILE A 25 -5.82 -4.37 17.95
CA ILE A 25 -5.51 -3.08 18.59
C ILE A 25 -5.13 -3.18 20.07
N GLU A 26 -5.66 -4.16 20.78
CA GLU A 26 -5.40 -4.38 22.20
C GLU A 26 -4.25 -5.36 22.45
N CYS A 27 -3.70 -6.01 21.42
CA CYS A 27 -2.59 -6.94 21.56
C CYS A 27 -1.31 -6.19 21.96
N GLY A 28 -0.76 -6.56 23.12
CA GLY A 28 0.55 -6.10 23.56
C GLY A 28 1.67 -6.80 22.77
N PRO A 29 2.90 -6.22 22.74
CA PRO A 29 4.02 -6.81 21.99
C PRO A 29 4.38 -8.23 22.44
N ASP A 30 4.24 -8.55 23.73
CA ASP A 30 4.61 -9.86 24.28
C ASP A 30 3.41 -10.82 24.46
N ASP A 31 2.20 -10.42 24.02
CA ASP A 31 0.98 -11.20 24.23
C ASP A 31 0.67 -12.10 23.01
N GLN A 32 1.50 -13.12 22.83
CA GLN A 32 1.39 -14.01 21.68
C GLN A 32 0.07 -14.79 21.64
N LYS A 33 -0.51 -15.10 22.81
CA LYS A 33 -1.83 -15.73 22.90
C LYS A 33 -2.92 -14.81 22.34
N ALA A 34 -2.96 -13.54 22.77
CA ALA A 34 -3.93 -12.59 22.23
C ALA A 34 -3.75 -12.36 20.73
N MET A 35 -2.50 -12.32 20.23
CA MET A 35 -2.25 -12.20 18.78
C MET A 35 -2.77 -13.41 17.99
N MET A 36 -2.60 -14.63 18.50
CA MET A 36 -3.16 -15.83 17.86
C MET A 36 -4.70 -15.80 17.86
N GLU A 37 -5.33 -15.47 18.98
CA GLU A 37 -6.79 -15.35 19.07
C GLU A 37 -7.34 -14.26 18.12
N ALA A 38 -6.66 -13.11 18.02
CA ALA A 38 -7.00 -12.05 17.07
C ALA A 38 -6.84 -12.51 15.61
N SER A 39 -5.82 -13.33 15.33
CA SER A 39 -5.58 -13.90 14.01
C SER A 39 -6.73 -14.81 13.56
N TYR A 40 -7.17 -15.72 14.44
CA TYR A 40 -8.31 -16.60 14.15
C TYR A 40 -9.61 -15.82 13.93
N LYS A 41 -9.88 -14.78 14.74
CA LYS A 41 -11.04 -13.88 14.53
C LYS A 41 -10.98 -13.16 13.19
N LEU A 42 -9.79 -12.73 12.75
CA LEU A 42 -9.62 -12.11 11.45
C LEU A 42 -9.90 -13.10 10.32
N LEU A 43 -9.39 -14.32 10.41
CA LEU A 43 -9.61 -15.38 9.42
C LEU A 43 -11.11 -15.74 9.32
N GLU A 44 -11.80 -15.90 10.44
CA GLU A 44 -13.24 -16.15 10.48
C GLU A 44 -14.02 -15.02 9.77
N TYR A 45 -13.66 -13.76 10.04
CA TYR A 45 -14.23 -12.63 9.31
C TYR A 45 -13.94 -12.70 7.82
N MET A 46 -12.70 -13.03 7.42
CA MET A 46 -12.30 -13.11 6.01
C MET A 46 -13.07 -14.19 5.26
N GLU A 47 -13.40 -15.33 5.88
CA GLU A 47 -14.23 -16.38 5.26
C GLU A 47 -15.65 -15.91 4.91
N THR A 48 -16.15 -14.87 5.60
CA THR A 48 -17.43 -14.23 5.24
C THR A 48 -17.34 -13.33 4.01
N VAL A 49 -16.11 -12.97 3.59
CA VAL A 49 -15.84 -11.99 2.54
C VAL A 49 -15.25 -12.64 1.28
N ILE A 50 -14.33 -13.58 1.46
CA ILE A 50 -13.60 -14.27 0.40
C ILE A 50 -13.54 -15.77 0.67
N THR A 51 -13.56 -16.57 -0.40
CA THR A 51 -13.39 -18.01 -0.29
C THR A 51 -11.91 -18.37 -0.25
N LYS A 52 -11.55 -19.20 0.72
CA LYS A 52 -10.19 -19.68 0.95
C LYS A 52 -9.61 -20.43 -0.25
N GLU A 53 -10.40 -21.30 -0.89
CA GLU A 53 -9.97 -22.12 -2.03
C GLU A 53 -9.70 -21.28 -3.28
N SER A 54 -10.19 -20.06 -3.36
CA SER A 54 -9.95 -19.16 -4.48
C SER A 54 -8.94 -18.06 -4.17
N SER A 55 -8.37 -18.02 -2.96
CA SER A 55 -7.61 -16.85 -2.50
C SER A 55 -6.20 -17.21 -2.07
N ILE A 56 -5.27 -16.29 -2.29
CA ILE A 56 -3.90 -16.35 -1.78
C ILE A 56 -3.65 -15.05 -1.01
N LEU A 57 -3.32 -15.18 0.26
CA LEU A 57 -3.05 -14.05 1.15
C LEU A 57 -1.59 -13.64 1.03
N TYR A 58 -1.32 -12.34 0.91
CA TYR A 58 0.03 -11.79 0.86
C TYR A 58 0.27 -10.85 2.04
N LEU A 59 1.37 -11.11 2.76
CA LEU A 59 1.91 -10.21 3.77
C LEU A 59 3.15 -9.50 3.23
N ASP A 60 3.30 -8.22 3.58
CA ASP A 60 4.55 -7.51 3.36
C ASP A 60 5.69 -8.19 4.13
N GLY A 61 6.81 -8.40 3.44
CA GLY A 61 8.07 -8.80 4.02
C GLY A 61 8.91 -7.60 4.46
N ARG A 62 10.16 -7.58 3.99
CA ARG A 62 11.16 -6.61 4.45
C ARG A 62 11.03 -5.25 3.74
N PRO A 63 11.32 -4.14 4.44
CA PRO A 63 11.34 -2.82 3.84
C PRO A 63 12.25 -2.73 2.62
N THR A 64 11.83 -1.94 1.65
CA THR A 64 12.57 -1.73 0.40
C THR A 64 13.27 -0.37 0.34
N ILE A 65 14.36 -0.30 -0.43
CA ILE A 65 15.08 0.94 -0.73
C ILE A 65 14.16 1.91 -1.47
N GLU A 66 13.33 1.37 -2.36
CA GLU A 66 12.40 2.13 -3.17
C GLU A 66 11.39 2.89 -2.29
N ARG A 67 10.83 2.28 -1.23
CA ARG A 67 9.88 2.94 -0.30
C ARG A 67 10.51 3.63 0.91
N ASN A 68 11.84 3.73 1.02
CA ASN A 68 12.50 4.27 2.22
C ASN A 68 11.96 5.66 2.64
N ASN A 69 11.70 6.54 1.67
CA ASN A 69 11.13 7.86 1.92
C ASN A 69 9.70 7.76 2.49
N ALA A 70 8.86 6.89 1.94
CA ALA A 70 7.51 6.67 2.41
C ALA A 70 7.49 6.14 3.85
N TYR A 71 8.35 5.17 4.18
CA TYR A 71 8.47 4.69 5.56
C TYR A 71 8.92 5.81 6.50
N THR A 72 9.92 6.61 6.11
CA THR A 72 10.45 7.70 6.94
C THR A 72 9.37 8.73 7.24
N ARG A 73 8.63 9.17 6.22
CA ARG A 73 7.48 10.08 6.39
C ARG A 73 6.42 9.49 7.32
N ARG A 74 6.10 8.20 7.15
CA ARG A 74 5.10 7.50 7.98
C ARG A 74 5.56 7.42 9.43
N LEU A 75 6.82 7.10 9.68
CA LEU A 75 7.43 7.06 11.01
C LEU A 75 7.41 8.44 11.67
N THR A 76 7.87 9.49 10.99
CA THR A 76 7.84 10.86 11.52
C THR A 76 6.42 11.28 11.92
N ARG A 77 5.42 11.00 11.07
CA ARG A 77 4.00 11.27 11.39
C ARG A 77 3.54 10.52 12.64
N GLN A 78 3.95 9.26 12.81
CA GLN A 78 3.59 8.47 13.98
C GLN A 78 4.28 8.99 15.24
N LEU A 79 5.56 9.35 15.19
CA LEU A 79 6.29 9.96 16.30
C LEU A 79 5.64 11.28 16.74
N THR A 80 5.29 12.16 15.79
CA THR A 80 4.57 13.41 16.11
C THR A 80 3.20 13.14 16.75
N ARG A 81 2.47 12.13 16.29
CA ARG A 81 1.18 11.74 16.90
C ARG A 81 1.38 11.21 18.31
N GLN A 82 2.40 10.38 18.51
CA GLN A 82 2.75 9.81 19.80
C GLN A 82 3.09 10.92 20.80
N GLN A 83 4.01 11.82 20.43
CA GLN A 83 4.41 12.94 21.27
C GLN A 83 3.21 13.80 21.69
N ARG A 84 2.32 14.15 20.74
CA ARG A 84 1.10 14.91 21.06
C ARG A 84 0.16 14.16 22.00
N LEU A 85 0.04 12.84 21.85
CA LEU A 85 -0.76 12.02 22.74
C LEU A 85 -0.16 12.01 24.16
N GLU A 86 1.15 11.85 24.29
CA GLU A 86 1.87 11.86 25.56
C GLU A 86 1.74 13.22 26.28
N GLU A 87 1.86 14.33 25.55
CA GLU A 87 1.65 15.69 26.07
C GLU A 87 0.23 15.92 26.60
N GLU A 88 -0.78 15.31 25.98
CA GLU A 88 -2.17 15.38 26.44
C GLU A 88 -2.44 14.42 27.61
N LEU A 89 -1.86 13.21 27.59
CA LEU A 89 -1.94 12.26 28.69
C LEU A 89 -1.33 12.82 29.98
N ALA A 90 -0.21 13.55 29.89
CA ALA A 90 0.40 14.21 31.04
C ALA A 90 -0.51 15.25 31.72
N LYS A 91 -1.51 15.78 30.99
CA LYS A 91 -2.48 16.77 31.50
C LYS A 91 -3.77 16.11 32.00
N LEU A 92 -3.91 14.80 31.84
CA LEU A 92 -5.15 14.06 32.08
C LEU A 92 -5.67 14.21 33.52
N GLU A 93 -4.79 14.22 34.51
CA GLU A 93 -5.15 14.38 35.93
C GLU A 93 -5.90 15.69 36.21
N THR A 94 -5.65 16.73 35.41
CA THR A 94 -6.24 18.06 35.60
C THR A 94 -7.48 18.32 34.73
N GLN A 95 -7.77 17.48 33.74
CA GLN A 95 -8.81 17.73 32.71
C GLN A 95 -9.68 16.50 32.40
N ARG A 96 -9.82 15.57 33.36
CA ARG A 96 -10.54 14.30 33.16
C ARG A 96 -12.05 14.52 32.98
N ASN A 97 -12.52 14.45 31.75
CA ASN A 97 -13.95 14.32 31.40
C ASN A 97 -14.14 13.26 30.30
N GLY A 98 -15.35 12.69 30.20
CA GLY A 98 -15.62 11.58 29.28
C GLY A 98 -15.34 11.89 27.80
N THR A 99 -15.64 13.10 27.35
CA THR A 99 -15.36 13.55 25.97
C THR A 99 -13.86 13.62 25.69
N HIS A 100 -13.07 14.05 26.66
CA HIS A 100 -11.62 14.10 26.56
C HIS A 100 -11.01 12.70 26.49
N LEU A 101 -11.49 11.77 27.33
CA LEU A 101 -11.07 10.36 27.28
C LEU A 101 -11.37 9.69 25.93
N ALA A 102 -12.57 9.92 25.37
CA ALA A 102 -12.92 9.40 24.04
C ALA A 102 -12.00 9.95 22.93
N LYS A 103 -11.59 11.22 23.03
CA LYS A 103 -10.62 11.81 22.08
C LYS A 103 -9.23 11.18 22.21
N LEU A 104 -8.79 10.89 23.43
CA LEU A 104 -7.50 10.23 23.68
C LEU A 104 -7.52 8.78 23.22
N ASP A 105 -8.62 8.05 23.47
CA ASP A 105 -8.81 6.69 22.95
C ASP A 105 -8.71 6.69 21.42
N TYR A 106 -9.43 7.60 20.74
CA TYR A 106 -9.34 7.74 19.29
C TYR A 106 -7.91 8.02 18.80
N LYS A 107 -7.16 8.90 19.48
CA LYS A 107 -5.76 9.20 19.14
C LYS A 107 -4.84 8.01 19.37
N ALA A 108 -4.99 7.29 20.48
CA ALA A 108 -4.25 6.07 20.77
C ALA A 108 -4.49 5.00 19.69
N ARG A 109 -5.75 4.82 19.26
CA ARG A 109 -6.09 3.89 18.19
C ARG A 109 -5.43 4.23 16.85
N LYS A 110 -5.19 5.51 16.56
CA LYS A 110 -4.49 5.97 15.34
C LYS A 110 -2.98 5.65 15.32
N LEU A 111 -2.43 5.21 16.45
CA LEU A 111 -1.06 4.67 16.55
C LEU A 111 -1.00 3.17 16.22
N PHE A 112 -2.12 2.53 15.89
CA PHE A 112 -2.13 1.12 15.51
C PHE A 112 -1.21 0.85 14.31
N ARG A 113 -0.45 -0.24 14.42
CA ARG A 113 0.46 -0.76 13.40
C ARG A 113 0.43 -2.28 13.47
N PHE A 114 0.37 -2.93 12.31
CA PHE A 114 0.49 -4.38 12.22
C PHE A 114 1.97 -4.76 12.29
N THR A 115 2.40 -5.20 13.47
CA THR A 115 3.82 -5.47 13.75
C THR A 115 4.27 -6.81 13.15
N GLU A 116 5.58 -7.04 13.10
CA GLU A 116 6.13 -8.31 12.64
C GLU A 116 5.68 -9.50 13.51
N ASP A 117 5.52 -9.32 14.82
CA ASP A 117 5.01 -10.38 15.70
C ASP A 117 3.53 -10.71 15.40
N MET A 118 2.71 -9.69 15.14
CA MET A 118 1.33 -9.89 14.71
C MET A 118 1.25 -10.58 13.34
N LYS A 119 2.13 -10.22 12.39
CA LYS A 119 2.24 -10.89 11.09
C LYS A 119 2.64 -12.35 11.25
N ARG A 120 3.59 -12.67 12.13
CA ARG A 120 4.02 -14.05 12.41
C ARG A 120 2.89 -14.88 13.01
N ALA A 121 2.18 -14.34 14.00
CA ALA A 121 1.00 -14.98 14.58
C ALA A 121 -0.09 -15.22 13.52
N PHE A 122 -0.36 -14.23 12.68
CA PHE A 122 -1.34 -14.37 11.60
C PHE A 122 -0.92 -15.41 10.57
N PHE A 123 0.35 -15.41 10.16
CA PHE A 123 0.88 -16.41 9.23
C PHE A 123 0.73 -17.83 9.77
N GLN A 124 1.05 -18.03 11.06
CA GLN A 124 0.89 -19.30 11.73
C GLN A 124 -0.58 -19.73 11.75
N ALA A 125 -1.49 -18.88 12.25
CA ALA A 125 -2.91 -19.19 12.32
C ALA A 125 -3.54 -19.47 10.94
N ALA A 126 -3.14 -18.72 9.90
CA ALA A 126 -3.58 -18.93 8.54
C ALA A 126 -3.13 -20.30 8.01
N THR A 127 -1.87 -20.67 8.25
CA THR A 127 -1.31 -21.96 7.86
C THR A 127 -2.01 -23.12 8.59
N GLU A 128 -2.21 -23.01 9.90
CA GLU A 128 -2.96 -23.98 10.72
C GLU A 128 -4.41 -24.12 10.25
N SER A 129 -5.00 -23.00 9.82
CA SER A 129 -6.33 -22.95 9.20
C SER A 129 -6.31 -23.29 7.71
N ALA A 130 -5.22 -23.87 7.18
CA ALA A 130 -5.04 -24.30 5.77
C ALA A 130 -5.27 -23.22 4.69
N TRP A 131 -5.14 -21.94 5.02
CA TRP A 131 -5.11 -20.85 4.03
C TRP A 131 -3.82 -20.91 3.22
N THR A 132 -3.89 -20.55 1.94
CA THR A 132 -2.67 -20.29 1.15
C THR A 132 -2.19 -18.88 1.49
N ILE A 133 -1.07 -18.76 2.18
CA ILE A 133 -0.48 -17.48 2.59
C ILE A 133 1.00 -17.41 2.19
N ILE A 134 1.42 -16.23 1.75
CA ILE A 134 2.78 -15.94 1.28
C ILE A 134 3.27 -14.67 1.98
N THR A 135 4.46 -14.73 2.55
CA THR A 135 5.21 -13.54 2.94
C THR A 135 6.05 -13.11 1.74
N ALA A 136 5.80 -11.90 1.23
CA ALA A 136 6.56 -11.36 0.11
C ALA A 136 8.03 -11.12 0.51
N HIS A 137 8.93 -11.07 -0.48
CA HIS A 137 10.34 -10.75 -0.20
C HIS A 137 10.50 -9.31 0.30
N GLY A 138 9.80 -8.37 -0.34
CA GLY A 138 9.62 -6.99 0.12
C GLY A 138 8.12 -6.67 0.22
N GLU A 139 7.63 -5.72 -0.56
CA GLU A 139 6.23 -5.32 -0.54
C GLU A 139 5.33 -6.35 -1.25
N ALA A 140 4.16 -6.62 -0.66
CA ALA A 140 3.16 -7.56 -1.18
C ALA A 140 2.63 -7.12 -2.54
N GLU A 141 2.34 -5.84 -2.69
CA GLU A 141 1.88 -5.17 -3.92
C GLU A 141 2.73 -5.54 -5.16
N VAL A 142 4.05 -5.59 -5.02
CA VAL A 142 4.98 -5.89 -6.11
C VAL A 142 4.94 -7.36 -6.49
N GLU A 143 4.92 -8.26 -5.49
CA GLU A 143 4.83 -9.71 -5.74
C GLU A 143 3.46 -10.07 -6.37
N ILE A 144 2.38 -9.47 -5.90
CA ILE A 144 1.06 -9.57 -6.51
C ILE A 144 1.11 -9.06 -7.95
N GLY A 145 1.70 -7.89 -8.19
CA GLY A 145 1.88 -7.32 -9.52
C GLY A 145 2.57 -8.27 -10.49
N LYS A 146 3.62 -8.99 -10.06
CA LYS A 146 4.31 -10.00 -10.89
C LYS A 146 3.38 -11.13 -11.31
N ARG A 147 2.63 -11.67 -10.34
CA ARG A 147 1.69 -12.79 -10.55
C ARG A 147 0.53 -12.37 -11.46
N GLY A 148 0.05 -11.14 -11.28
CA GLY A 148 -1.03 -10.57 -12.06
C GLY A 148 -2.39 -11.19 -11.77
N GLY A 149 -3.30 -11.09 -12.74
CA GLY A 149 -4.64 -11.68 -12.64
C GLY A 149 -5.61 -10.81 -11.82
N THR A 150 -6.37 -11.44 -10.91
CA THR A 150 -7.37 -10.74 -10.08
C THR A 150 -6.77 -10.41 -8.72
N VAL A 151 -6.84 -9.14 -8.35
CA VAL A 151 -6.30 -8.61 -7.10
C VAL A 151 -7.44 -8.10 -6.21
N LEU A 152 -7.32 -8.29 -4.90
CA LEU A 152 -8.14 -7.65 -3.89
C LEU A 152 -7.25 -6.72 -3.05
N SER A 153 -7.43 -5.40 -3.20
CA SER A 153 -6.71 -4.36 -2.45
C SER A 153 -7.42 -3.01 -2.57
N GLU A 154 -7.28 -2.14 -1.56
CA GLU A 154 -7.60 -0.71 -1.64
C GLU A 154 -6.41 0.15 -2.11
N ASP A 155 -5.29 -0.46 -2.50
CA ASP A 155 -4.16 0.28 -3.06
C ASP A 155 -4.35 0.54 -4.56
N SER A 156 -4.37 1.81 -4.95
CA SER A 156 -4.48 2.23 -6.35
C SER A 156 -3.27 1.86 -7.20
N ASP A 157 -2.12 1.57 -6.59
CA ASP A 157 -0.94 1.13 -7.32
C ASP A 157 -1.20 -0.20 -8.07
N MET A 158 -2.17 -0.99 -7.61
CA MET A 158 -2.61 -2.24 -8.26
C MET A 158 -3.04 -2.05 -9.72
N PHE A 159 -3.56 -0.88 -10.07
CA PHE A 159 -3.98 -0.57 -11.44
C PHE A 159 -2.81 -0.46 -12.40
N PHE A 160 -1.66 0.04 -11.94
CA PHE A 160 -0.54 0.39 -12.79
C PHE A 160 0.39 -0.79 -13.10
N TYR A 161 0.33 -1.88 -12.32
CA TYR A 161 1.08 -3.09 -12.63
C TYR A 161 0.59 -3.76 -13.91
N PRO A 162 1.51 -4.13 -14.84
CA PRO A 162 1.14 -4.57 -16.18
C PRO A 162 0.27 -5.83 -16.20
N ASN A 163 0.52 -6.77 -15.28
CA ASN A 163 -0.14 -8.08 -15.28
C ASN A 163 -1.44 -8.11 -14.47
N SER A 164 -1.76 -7.06 -13.71
CA SER A 164 -3.05 -6.95 -13.00
C SER A 164 -4.17 -6.76 -14.00
N GLN A 165 -5.16 -7.66 -14.00
CA GLN A 165 -6.26 -7.64 -14.97
C GLN A 165 -7.56 -7.13 -14.34
N VAL A 166 -7.82 -7.51 -13.10
CA VAL A 166 -9.02 -7.12 -12.35
C VAL A 166 -8.58 -6.66 -10.96
N VAL A 167 -9.04 -5.48 -10.56
CA VAL A 167 -8.85 -4.97 -9.19
C VAL A 167 -10.21 -4.93 -8.53
N ASN A 168 -10.39 -5.78 -7.52
CA ASN A 168 -11.49 -5.74 -6.58
C ASN A 168 -11.10 -4.77 -5.47
N TRP A 169 -11.80 -3.64 -5.40
CA TRP A 169 -11.55 -2.60 -4.42
C TRP A 169 -12.63 -2.67 -3.33
N PRO A 170 -12.29 -3.11 -2.10
CA PRO A 170 -13.22 -3.04 -0.98
C PRO A 170 -13.49 -1.58 -0.60
N SER A 171 -14.75 -1.24 -0.32
CA SER A 171 -15.10 0.10 0.15
C SER A 171 -16.28 0.02 1.09
N LYS A 172 -16.00 0.05 2.40
CA LYS A 172 -16.94 0.01 3.54
C LYS A 172 -17.96 -1.14 3.51
N HIS A 173 -18.90 -1.11 2.58
CA HIS A 173 -20.03 -2.03 2.45
C HIS A 173 -20.21 -2.59 1.04
N ARG A 174 -19.28 -2.33 0.11
CA ARG A 174 -19.35 -2.82 -1.27
C ARG A 174 -17.99 -3.11 -1.85
N PHE A 175 -17.97 -3.92 -2.91
CA PHE A 175 -16.80 -4.15 -3.75
C PHE A 175 -17.00 -3.42 -5.08
N TYR A 176 -16.01 -2.64 -5.48
CA TYR A 176 -15.92 -2.13 -6.84
C TYR A 176 -15.01 -3.05 -7.65
N VAL A 177 -15.52 -3.56 -8.76
CA VAL A 177 -14.76 -4.45 -9.65
C VAL A 177 -14.32 -3.65 -10.86
N TYR A 178 -13.02 -3.44 -10.97
CA TYR A 178 -12.42 -2.69 -12.06
C TYR A 178 -11.69 -3.64 -13.01
N ARG A 179 -12.16 -3.73 -14.26
CA ARG A 179 -11.49 -4.48 -15.31
C ARG A 179 -10.51 -3.57 -16.04
N LYS A 180 -9.22 -3.90 -15.98
CA LYS A 180 -8.16 -3.06 -16.54
C LYS A 180 -8.35 -2.81 -18.04
N TYR A 181 -8.72 -3.84 -18.80
CA TYR A 181 -9.01 -3.69 -20.24
C TYR A 181 -10.06 -2.60 -20.52
N SER A 182 -11.17 -2.58 -19.79
CA SER A 182 -12.22 -1.57 -19.95
C SER A 182 -11.76 -0.16 -19.56
N ILE A 183 -10.86 -0.05 -18.58
CA ILE A 183 -10.23 1.23 -18.22
C ILE A 183 -9.34 1.71 -19.37
N LEU A 184 -8.46 0.85 -19.87
CA LEU A 184 -7.52 1.18 -20.96
C LEU A 184 -8.28 1.57 -22.24
N GLU A 185 -9.35 0.84 -22.59
CA GLU A 185 -10.23 1.16 -23.71
C GLU A 185 -10.88 2.54 -23.56
N ARG A 186 -11.45 2.83 -22.39
CA ARG A 186 -12.12 4.10 -22.12
C ARG A 186 -11.16 5.29 -22.09
N LEU A 187 -9.94 5.07 -21.60
CA LEU A 187 -8.88 6.08 -21.61
C LEU A 187 -8.19 6.17 -22.98
N GLN A 188 -8.35 5.18 -23.84
CA GLN A 188 -7.68 5.07 -25.14
C GLN A 188 -6.16 5.20 -25.00
N ILE A 189 -5.58 4.40 -24.09
CA ILE A 189 -4.14 4.31 -23.87
C ILE A 189 -3.73 2.84 -23.74
N SER A 190 -2.49 2.56 -24.11
CA SER A 190 -1.90 1.24 -23.93
C SER A 190 -1.64 0.93 -22.45
N ASN A 191 -1.45 -0.36 -22.15
CA ASN A 191 -1.05 -0.79 -20.81
C ASN A 191 0.30 -0.16 -20.39
N ASN A 192 1.25 -0.04 -21.32
CA ASN A 192 2.54 0.59 -21.08
C ASN A 192 2.40 2.06 -20.73
N ALA A 193 1.56 2.80 -21.46
CA ALA A 193 1.24 4.19 -21.17
C ALA A 193 0.57 4.35 -19.81
N PHE A 194 -0.33 3.43 -19.44
CA PHE A 194 -0.97 3.45 -18.13
C PHE A 194 0.03 3.17 -17.00
N THR A 195 0.98 2.24 -17.19
CA THR A 195 2.09 2.04 -16.25
C THR A 195 2.95 3.29 -16.10
N VAL A 196 3.22 4.04 -17.18
CA VAL A 196 3.92 5.34 -17.09
C VAL A 196 3.15 6.34 -16.24
N LEU A 197 1.82 6.39 -16.34
CA LEU A 197 1.01 7.25 -15.47
C LEU A 197 1.20 6.93 -13.99
N GLY A 198 1.34 5.65 -13.62
CA GLY A 198 1.70 5.25 -12.26
C GLY A 198 3.08 5.77 -11.84
N ILE A 199 4.07 5.63 -12.73
CA ILE A 199 5.46 6.07 -12.51
C ILE A 199 5.56 7.59 -12.25
N ILE A 200 4.89 8.41 -13.06
CA ILE A 200 4.97 9.88 -12.98
C ILE A 200 3.96 10.48 -12.01
N SER A 201 3.04 9.66 -11.47
CA SER A 201 2.12 10.10 -10.42
C SER A 201 2.84 10.36 -9.10
N ALA A 202 2.16 11.02 -8.16
CA ALA A 202 2.65 11.10 -6.79
C ALA A 202 2.47 9.71 -6.13
N ASN A 203 3.51 8.89 -6.16
CA ASN A 203 3.54 7.55 -5.57
C ASN A 203 4.47 7.48 -4.35
N ASP A 204 4.64 6.29 -3.79
CA ASP A 204 5.45 6.05 -2.58
C ASP A 204 6.96 5.82 -2.86
N TYR A 205 7.37 5.72 -4.12
CA TYR A 205 8.74 5.38 -4.52
C TYR A 205 9.56 6.61 -4.91
N ASP A 206 9.05 7.42 -5.85
CA ASP A 206 9.64 8.70 -6.26
C ASP A 206 8.67 9.86 -6.03
N TYR A 207 9.23 11.03 -5.75
CA TYR A 207 8.44 12.26 -5.78
C TYR A 207 8.10 12.61 -7.23
N ASN A 208 6.94 13.21 -7.47
CA ASN A 208 6.67 13.81 -8.78
C ASN A 208 7.44 15.13 -8.89
N CYS A 209 8.48 15.22 -9.72
CA CYS A 209 9.29 16.43 -9.87
C CYS A 209 8.52 17.60 -10.51
N TYR A 210 7.46 17.31 -11.29
CA TYR A 210 6.65 18.31 -11.97
C TYR A 210 5.34 18.63 -11.23
N PHE A 211 5.21 18.24 -9.95
CA PHE A 211 3.94 18.32 -9.21
C PHE A 211 3.35 19.74 -9.10
N LYS A 212 4.20 20.78 -9.15
CA LYS A 212 3.77 22.18 -9.11
C LYS A 212 3.14 22.66 -10.42
N LEU A 213 3.40 21.96 -11.51
CA LEU A 213 3.09 22.36 -12.88
C LEU A 213 1.97 21.51 -13.48
N GLY A 214 1.88 20.24 -13.06
CA GLY A 214 0.93 19.29 -13.59
C GLY A 214 0.46 18.27 -12.57
N THR A 215 -0.68 17.65 -12.86
CA THR A 215 -1.08 16.38 -12.25
C THR A 215 -1.52 15.41 -13.34
N LEU A 216 -1.96 14.21 -12.95
CA LEU A 216 -2.50 13.23 -13.88
C LEU A 216 -3.64 13.82 -14.73
N VAL A 217 -4.61 14.50 -14.10
CA VAL A 217 -5.86 14.92 -14.75
C VAL A 217 -6.10 16.43 -14.74
N SER A 218 -5.40 17.21 -13.91
CA SER A 218 -5.60 18.66 -13.84
C SER A 218 -4.37 19.44 -13.35
N ASN A 219 -3.97 20.44 -14.12
CA ASN A 219 -3.24 21.69 -13.80
C ASN A 219 -2.85 22.29 -15.17
N GLU A 220 -1.91 23.24 -15.23
CA GLU A 220 -1.37 23.83 -16.47
C GLU A 220 -0.98 22.75 -17.50
N PHE A 221 -0.45 21.62 -17.02
CA PHE A 221 -0.19 20.42 -17.83
C PHE A 221 -0.94 19.19 -17.31
N SER A 222 -1.72 18.54 -18.18
CA SER A 222 -2.29 17.20 -17.91
C SER A 222 -1.31 16.12 -18.38
N PHE A 223 -0.75 15.37 -17.44
CA PHE A 223 0.18 14.28 -17.78
C PHE A 223 -0.50 13.18 -18.58
N TYR A 224 -1.78 12.89 -18.31
CA TYR A 224 -2.57 11.97 -19.10
C TYR A 224 -2.62 12.40 -20.58
N GLN A 225 -2.89 13.67 -20.88
CA GLN A 225 -2.97 14.13 -22.28
C GLN A 225 -1.62 14.05 -22.99
N ILE A 226 -0.52 14.34 -22.29
CA ILE A 226 0.84 14.24 -22.84
C ILE A 226 1.16 12.77 -23.15
N VAL A 227 1.00 11.89 -22.16
CA VAL A 227 1.27 10.44 -22.31
C VAL A 227 0.37 9.83 -23.38
N LYS A 228 -0.93 10.17 -23.41
CA LYS A 228 -1.86 9.69 -24.42
C LYS A 228 -1.43 10.09 -25.84
N ARG A 229 -0.98 11.32 -26.04
CA ARG A 229 -0.47 11.77 -27.35
C ARG A 229 0.79 11.01 -27.74
N ILE A 230 1.74 10.84 -26.81
CA ILE A 230 2.98 10.06 -27.04
C ILE A 230 2.64 8.63 -27.46
N ASP A 231 1.75 7.98 -26.71
CA ASP A 231 1.30 6.59 -26.95
C ASP A 231 0.56 6.45 -28.29
N SER A 232 -0.35 7.39 -28.60
CA SER A 232 -1.11 7.38 -29.86
C SER A 232 -0.21 7.59 -31.09
N SER A 233 0.80 8.45 -30.97
CA SER A 233 1.77 8.71 -32.04
C SER A 233 2.80 7.60 -32.20
N ASN A 234 2.98 6.75 -31.19
CA ASN A 234 3.98 5.68 -31.19
C ASN A 234 3.40 4.36 -30.64
N PRO A 235 2.49 3.71 -31.37
CA PRO A 235 1.88 2.47 -30.91
C PRO A 235 2.93 1.39 -30.61
N GLY A 236 2.80 0.73 -29.45
CA GLY A 236 3.72 -0.34 -29.03
C GLY A 236 5.03 0.12 -28.40
N MET A 237 5.20 1.42 -28.15
CA MET A 237 6.35 1.94 -27.42
C MET A 237 6.48 1.31 -26.02
N SER A 238 7.71 1.04 -25.60
CA SER A 238 7.98 0.49 -24.27
C SER A 238 7.68 1.50 -23.17
N VAL A 239 7.49 1.03 -21.93
CA VAL A 239 7.31 1.90 -20.75
C VAL A 239 8.45 2.92 -20.63
N LYS A 240 9.70 2.48 -20.82
CA LYS A 240 10.88 3.37 -20.77
C LYS A 240 10.85 4.42 -21.88
N GLY A 241 10.50 4.02 -23.11
CA GLY A 241 10.42 4.95 -24.24
C GLY A 241 9.35 6.03 -24.04
N ILE A 242 8.18 5.66 -23.53
CA ILE A 242 7.09 6.61 -23.22
C ILE A 242 7.52 7.56 -22.10
N LEU A 243 8.19 7.05 -21.05
CA LEU A 243 8.70 7.85 -19.95
C LEU A 243 9.76 8.86 -20.41
N ASP A 244 10.74 8.42 -21.22
CA ASP A 244 11.80 9.28 -21.76
C ASP A 244 11.20 10.39 -22.65
N ALA A 245 10.23 10.05 -23.51
CA ALA A 245 9.52 11.03 -24.34
C ALA A 245 8.70 12.03 -23.50
N PHE A 246 8.04 11.57 -22.43
CA PHE A 246 7.31 12.44 -21.51
C PHE A 246 8.26 13.44 -20.84
N ILE A 247 9.40 12.98 -20.34
CA ILE A 247 10.39 13.82 -19.66
C ILE A 247 11.01 14.83 -20.63
N ALA A 248 11.36 14.40 -21.85
CA ALA A 248 11.87 15.30 -22.87
C ALA A 248 10.88 16.42 -23.19
N GLU A 249 9.59 16.10 -23.34
CA GLU A 249 8.56 17.11 -23.58
C GLU A 249 8.37 18.05 -22.38
N MET A 250 8.35 17.51 -21.16
CA MET A 250 8.22 18.33 -19.96
C MET A 250 9.41 19.26 -19.78
N ASN A 251 10.65 18.77 -19.94
CA ASN A 251 11.85 19.60 -19.90
C ASN A 251 11.81 20.75 -20.90
N LEU A 252 11.34 20.50 -22.14
CA LEU A 252 11.16 21.55 -23.15
C LEU A 252 10.13 22.60 -22.71
N LYS A 253 9.04 22.17 -22.07
CA LYS A 253 7.97 23.08 -21.60
C LYS A 253 8.38 23.87 -20.37
N THR A 254 9.22 23.32 -19.50
CA THR A 254 9.55 23.89 -18.20
C THR A 254 10.94 24.50 -18.13
N SER A 255 11.75 24.36 -19.19
CA SER A 255 13.19 24.70 -19.20
C SER A 255 13.98 23.98 -18.10
N GLU A 256 13.53 22.79 -17.69
CA GLU A 256 14.21 21.95 -16.68
C GLU A 256 15.15 20.95 -17.37
N ALA A 257 16.08 20.39 -16.60
CA ALA A 257 17.04 19.37 -17.07
C ALA A 257 16.94 18.07 -16.26
N ILE A 258 15.72 17.52 -16.17
CA ILE A 258 15.47 16.28 -15.42
C ILE A 258 15.82 15.07 -16.28
N SER A 259 16.61 14.15 -15.72
CA SER A 259 16.92 12.84 -16.32
C SER A 259 15.81 11.82 -16.01
N SER A 260 15.62 10.82 -16.87
CA SER A 260 14.71 9.70 -16.58
C SER A 260 15.15 8.80 -15.43
N ASP A 261 16.40 8.91 -15.00
CA ASP A 261 16.88 8.26 -13.77
C ASP A 261 16.22 8.81 -12.51
N TYR A 262 15.62 9.99 -12.58
CA TYR A 262 14.85 10.56 -11.48
C TYR A 262 13.69 9.66 -11.05
N TYR A 263 13.06 8.96 -12.01
CA TYR A 263 11.96 8.02 -11.75
C TYR A 263 12.43 6.57 -11.66
N SER A 264 13.72 6.33 -11.38
CA SER A 264 14.31 4.99 -11.42
C SER A 264 13.68 4.00 -10.44
N LYS A 265 13.24 4.46 -9.25
CA LYS A 265 12.61 3.58 -8.26
C LYS A 265 11.21 3.16 -8.70
N SER A 266 10.40 4.13 -9.11
CA SER A 266 9.04 3.92 -9.61
C SER A 266 9.07 3.07 -10.88
N TYR A 267 10.00 3.32 -11.80
CA TYR A 267 10.19 2.51 -13.00
C TYR A 267 10.54 1.06 -12.64
N ARG A 268 11.48 0.87 -11.71
CA ARG A 268 11.85 -0.46 -11.24
C ARG A 268 10.67 -1.21 -10.63
N VAL A 269 9.86 -0.54 -9.82
CA VAL A 269 8.71 -1.19 -9.16
C VAL A 269 7.56 -1.44 -10.14
N PHE A 270 7.11 -0.45 -10.90
CA PHE A 270 5.93 -0.60 -11.75
C PHE A 270 6.22 -1.35 -13.05
N ALA A 271 7.38 -1.10 -13.68
CA ALA A 271 7.71 -1.66 -14.99
C ALA A 271 8.50 -2.96 -14.90
N LEU A 272 9.56 -2.99 -14.08
CA LEU A 272 10.41 -4.18 -13.91
C LEU A 272 9.87 -5.12 -12.83
N GLN A 273 9.03 -4.62 -11.93
CA GLN A 273 8.52 -5.36 -10.77
C GLN A 273 9.64 -5.83 -9.85
N GLU A 274 10.72 -5.06 -9.78
CA GLU A 274 11.88 -5.36 -8.98
C GLU A 274 11.91 -4.49 -7.72
N GLN A 275 12.54 -4.99 -6.66
CA GLN A 275 12.65 -4.31 -5.39
C GLN A 275 13.93 -4.72 -4.67
N HIS A 276 14.59 -3.77 -4.04
CA HIS A 276 15.81 -3.99 -3.28
C HIS A 276 15.52 -3.84 -1.81
N LEU A 277 15.98 -4.79 -1.01
CA LEU A 277 15.71 -4.76 0.41
C LEU A 277 16.67 -3.82 1.12
N LEU A 278 16.15 -3.12 2.12
CA LEU A 278 16.99 -2.40 3.06
C LEU A 278 17.83 -3.40 3.88
N PRO A 279 19.07 -3.04 4.26
CA PRO A 279 19.88 -3.85 5.16
C PRO A 279 19.13 -4.15 6.45
N TYR A 280 19.35 -5.33 7.05
CA TYR A 280 18.74 -5.70 8.34
C TYR A 280 19.05 -4.71 9.46
N SER A 281 20.22 -4.08 9.42
CA SER A 281 20.63 -3.04 10.38
C SER A 281 19.87 -1.72 10.23
N TYR A 282 19.10 -1.57 9.15
CA TYR A 282 18.39 -0.35 8.79
C TYR A 282 16.90 -0.67 8.56
N ASP A 283 16.19 -1.00 9.64
CA ASP A 283 14.72 -0.99 9.65
C ASP A 283 14.25 0.14 10.56
N ILE A 284 13.91 1.26 9.93
CA ILE A 284 13.45 2.47 10.60
C ILE A 284 12.15 2.26 11.40
N ARG A 285 11.46 1.12 11.24
CA ARG A 285 10.22 0.79 11.94
C ARG A 285 10.48 0.19 13.34
N LEU A 286 11.71 -0.23 13.64
CA LEU A 286 12.08 -0.90 14.89
C LEU A 286 12.32 0.10 16.02
N GLY A 287 11.74 -0.16 17.19
CA GLY A 287 12.21 0.40 18.48
C GLY A 287 11.77 1.81 18.89
N TYR A 288 11.16 2.62 18.01
CA TYR A 288 10.89 4.04 18.33
C TYR A 288 9.45 4.38 18.78
N LEU A 289 8.51 3.44 18.69
CA LEU A 289 7.09 3.72 18.89
C LEU A 289 6.46 2.79 19.92
N ASN A 290 5.70 3.37 20.84
CA ASN A 290 4.78 2.65 21.71
C ASN A 290 3.57 2.14 20.90
N THR A 291 2.96 1.04 21.34
CA THR A 291 1.79 0.46 20.64
C THR A 291 0.49 1.16 21.04
N ALA A 292 -0.54 1.02 20.21
CA ALA A 292 -1.89 1.46 20.59
C ALA A 292 -2.35 0.83 21.92
N SER A 293 -2.10 -0.48 22.10
CA SER A 293 -2.43 -1.21 23.34
C SER A 293 -1.78 -0.59 24.58
N TYR A 294 -0.52 -0.15 24.50
CA TYR A 294 0.18 0.52 25.60
C TYR A 294 -0.59 1.75 26.11
N TYR A 295 -1.03 2.63 25.20
CA TYR A 295 -1.79 3.83 25.59
C TYR A 295 -3.23 3.51 26.00
N LEU A 296 -3.89 2.57 25.32
CA LEU A 296 -5.25 2.16 25.67
C LEU A 296 -5.34 1.57 27.09
N LYS A 297 -4.30 0.87 27.55
CA LYS A 297 -4.21 0.38 28.93
C LYS A 297 -4.11 1.51 29.97
N GLN A 298 -3.48 2.63 29.64
CA GLN A 298 -3.37 3.79 30.54
C GLN A 298 -4.66 4.60 30.63
N LEU A 299 -5.53 4.50 29.62
CA LEU A 299 -6.81 5.21 29.57
C LEU A 299 -7.94 4.46 30.29
N LYS A 300 -7.73 3.20 30.67
CA LYS A 300 -8.65 2.37 31.47
C LYS A 300 -8.42 2.66 32.95
#